data_AF-X1KJD4-F1
#
_entry.id   AF-X1KJD4-F1
#
_cell.length_a   1.000
_cell.length_b   1.000
_cell.length_c   1.000
_cell.angle_alpha   90.00
_cell.angle_beta   90.00
_cell.angle_gamma   90.00
#
_symmetry.space_group_name_H-M   'P 1'
#
loop_
_entity.id
_entity.type
_entity.pdbx_description
1 polymer ?
#
loop_
_entity_poly.entity_id
_entity_poly.type
_entity_poly.pdbx_seq_one_letter_code
_entity_poly.pdbx_strand_id
1 'polypeptide(L)'
;QANDLTVQAEIDLAKFNTQLARFIDLGPIHFAGQLLCDAKLTTAPRRLDFQIDLAGTDLFLRGLTPHDLREPQIELNLQGSLTQAQDNHVAAVTIERGQLLADKIQLQFSGQINPKPLALTGQLQLKTDLSRVNTYLAQFIDLGQVRFAGQLLCQADITTQDRQLNFQADLTADDLVISGLASPDLHEPHLQLTLDGSLTRTENNQIAALSFKQAQLLTDRTQLQFSGQIDPKPLAVTGRAQITADLARL
;
A
#
# COMPACT_ATOMS: atom_id res chain seq x y z
N GLN A 1 36.73 4.79 -9.97
CA GLN A 1 36.73 4.99 -8.50
C GLN A 1 35.31 5.24 -8.09
N ALA A 2 34.84 4.63 -7.01
CA ALA A 2 33.51 4.91 -6.47
C ALA A 2 33.61 6.15 -5.57
N ASN A 3 32.70 7.11 -5.74
CA ASN A 3 32.63 8.28 -4.85
C ASN A 3 31.37 8.14 -3.98
N ASP A 4 31.56 8.23 -2.67
CA ASP A 4 30.49 8.26 -1.69
C ASP A 4 30.11 9.70 -1.38
N LEU A 5 28.81 9.98 -1.37
CA LEU A 5 28.24 11.26 -0.96
C LEU A 5 27.17 11.00 0.10
N THR A 6 27.23 11.73 1.20
CA THR A 6 26.17 11.71 2.22
C THR A 6 25.46 13.07 2.21
N VAL A 7 24.14 13.05 2.16
CA VAL A 7 23.27 14.22 2.18
C VAL A 7 22.35 14.09 3.38
N GLN A 8 22.33 15.10 4.24
CA GLN A 8 21.37 15.19 5.33
C GLN A 8 20.49 16.42 5.09
N ALA A 9 19.18 16.26 5.21
CA ALA A 9 18.22 17.33 5.01
C ALA A 9 17.12 17.27 6.06
N GLU A 10 16.79 18.42 6.63
CA GLU A 10 15.61 18.60 7.47
C GLU A 10 14.57 19.40 6.67
N ILE A 11 13.36 18.84 6.58
CA ILE A 11 12.24 19.41 5.84
C ILE A 11 11.12 19.71 6.84
N ASP A 12 10.92 20.99 7.10
CA ASP A 12 9.71 21.50 7.76
C ASP A 12 8.54 21.44 6.77
N LEU A 13 7.59 20.55 7.03
CA LEU A 13 6.48 20.29 6.11
C LEU A 13 5.53 21.48 5.95
N ALA A 14 5.41 22.34 6.95
CA ALA A 14 4.59 23.55 6.85
C ALA A 14 5.23 24.56 5.89
N LYS A 15 6.56 24.71 5.95
CA LYS A 15 7.31 25.53 4.99
C LYS A 15 7.30 24.91 3.60
N PHE A 16 7.48 23.59 3.49
CA PHE A 16 7.40 22.87 2.23
C PHE A 16 6.02 23.03 1.58
N ASN A 17 4.94 22.87 2.35
CA ASN A 17 3.56 23.08 1.89
C ASN A 17 3.39 24.49 1.29
N THR A 18 3.93 25.52 1.97
CA THR A 18 3.89 26.91 1.50
C THR A 18 4.66 27.12 0.19
N GLN A 19 5.77 26.41 -0.01
CA GLN A 19 6.55 26.48 -1.23
C GLN A 19 5.90 25.69 -2.37
N LEU A 20 5.37 24.50 -2.07
CA LEU A 20 4.73 23.63 -3.06
C LEU A 20 3.42 24.22 -3.57
N ALA A 21 2.65 24.90 -2.70
CA ALA A 21 1.43 25.62 -3.06
C ALA A 21 1.63 26.71 -4.13
N ARG A 22 2.88 27.13 -4.39
CA ARG A 22 3.20 28.06 -5.48
C ARG A 22 3.23 27.40 -6.86
N PHE A 23 3.39 26.08 -6.89
CA PHE A 23 3.58 25.29 -8.12
C PHE A 23 2.42 24.34 -8.38
N ILE A 24 1.81 23.83 -7.31
CA ILE A 24 0.73 22.84 -7.36
C ILE A 24 -0.37 23.31 -6.42
N ASP A 25 -1.59 23.45 -6.94
CA ASP A 25 -2.76 23.65 -6.09
C ASP A 25 -3.05 22.34 -5.34
N LEU A 26 -2.76 22.34 -4.05
CA LEU A 26 -2.99 21.22 -3.15
C LEU A 26 -4.45 21.16 -2.65
N GLY A 27 -5.30 22.12 -3.02
CA GLY A 27 -6.67 22.22 -2.53
C GLY A 27 -6.71 22.38 -1.01
N PRO A 28 -7.56 21.62 -0.28
CA PRO A 28 -7.65 21.69 1.18
C PRO A 28 -6.51 20.94 1.90
N ILE A 29 -5.56 20.38 1.15
CA ILE A 29 -4.51 19.53 1.73
C ILE A 29 -3.46 20.39 2.42
N HIS A 30 -3.23 20.11 3.70
CA HIS A 30 -2.18 20.76 4.48
C HIS A 30 -1.26 19.71 5.09
N PHE A 31 0.05 19.90 4.89
CA PHE A 31 1.11 19.13 5.53
C PHE A 31 1.69 19.92 6.71
N ALA A 32 1.85 19.26 7.87
CA ALA A 32 2.60 19.78 9.01
C ALA A 32 3.42 18.64 9.64
N GLY A 33 4.45 19.02 10.40
CA GLY A 33 5.44 18.11 10.98
C GLY A 33 6.85 18.37 10.45
N GLN A 34 7.79 17.53 10.87
CA GLN A 34 9.19 17.57 10.40
C GLN A 34 9.54 16.23 9.75
N LEU A 35 10.23 16.28 8.61
CA LEU A 35 10.90 15.12 8.02
C LEU A 35 12.42 15.32 8.06
N LEU A 36 13.13 14.40 8.67
CA LEU A 36 14.57 14.26 8.57
C LEU A 36 14.86 13.26 7.45
N CYS A 37 15.80 13.56 6.58
CA CYS A 37 16.20 12.72 5.46
C CYS A 37 17.71 12.58 5.46
N ASP A 38 18.18 11.35 5.58
CA ASP A 38 19.58 10.96 5.47
C ASP A 38 19.74 10.09 4.23
N ALA A 39 20.49 10.57 3.25
CA ALA A 39 20.75 9.86 2.01
C ALA A 39 22.25 9.58 1.85
N LYS A 40 22.61 8.31 1.62
CA LYS A 40 23.93 7.89 1.18
C LYS A 40 23.86 7.48 -0.29
N LEU A 41 24.71 8.10 -1.11
CA LEU A 41 24.81 7.85 -2.54
C LEU A 41 26.21 7.34 -2.86
N THR A 42 26.31 6.17 -3.49
CA THR A 42 27.58 5.62 -3.98
C THR A 42 27.55 5.60 -5.50
N THR A 43 28.42 6.40 -6.11
CA THR A 43 28.50 6.50 -7.57
C THR A 43 29.54 5.52 -8.12
N ALA A 44 29.19 4.82 -9.19
CA ALA A 44 30.07 3.97 -9.99
C ALA A 44 29.84 4.25 -11.49
N PRO A 45 30.72 3.79 -12.40
CA PRO A 45 30.50 3.96 -13.83
C PRO A 45 29.14 3.40 -14.25
N ARG A 46 28.25 4.27 -14.74
CA ARG A 46 26.88 3.96 -15.17
C ARG A 46 25.95 3.39 -14.08
N ARG A 47 26.30 3.52 -12.80
CA ARG A 47 25.47 3.05 -11.69
C ARG A 47 25.55 4.01 -10.51
N LEU A 48 24.42 4.32 -9.90
CA LEU A 48 24.35 5.11 -8.68
C LEU A 48 23.53 4.33 -7.66
N ASP A 49 24.19 3.78 -6.64
CA ASP A 49 23.54 3.14 -5.51
C ASP A 49 23.08 4.21 -4.52
N PHE A 50 21.91 4.01 -3.93
CA PHE A 50 21.33 4.92 -2.95
C PHE A 50 20.81 4.15 -1.73
N GLN A 51 20.95 4.77 -0.57
CA GLN A 51 20.22 4.47 0.65
C GLN A 51 19.64 5.79 1.14
N ILE A 52 18.34 5.86 1.43
CA ILE A 52 17.61 7.04 1.85
C ILE A 52 16.78 6.64 3.07
N ASP A 53 17.09 7.21 4.21
CA ASP A 53 16.37 7.01 5.45
C ASP A 53 15.62 8.33 5.75
N LEU A 54 14.30 8.28 5.79
CA LEU A 54 13.44 9.44 6.02
C LEU A 54 12.62 9.21 7.29
N ALA A 55 12.80 10.03 8.31
CA ALA A 55 12.07 9.95 9.57
C ALA A 55 11.20 11.20 9.76
N GLY A 56 9.91 11.01 9.89
CA GLY A 56 8.93 12.05 10.19
C GLY A 56 8.42 11.97 11.61
N THR A 57 8.26 13.14 12.22
CA THR A 57 7.59 13.30 13.53
C THR A 57 6.35 14.17 13.38
N ASP A 58 5.25 13.71 13.98
CA ASP A 58 3.95 14.39 13.98
C ASP A 58 3.46 14.80 12.58
N LEU A 59 3.52 13.85 11.63
CA LEU A 59 2.99 14.06 10.28
C LEU A 59 1.47 14.27 10.35
N PHE A 60 1.03 15.44 9.90
CA PHE A 60 -0.38 15.81 9.87
C PHE A 60 -0.82 16.05 8.42
N LEU A 61 -1.84 15.31 7.98
CA LEU A 61 -2.54 15.52 6.72
C LEU A 61 -3.99 15.91 7.02
N ARG A 62 -4.36 17.14 6.68
CA ARG A 62 -5.74 17.62 6.69
C ARG A 62 -6.30 17.65 5.26
N GLY A 63 -7.60 17.47 5.10
CA GLY A 63 -8.32 17.81 3.85
C GLY A 63 -8.49 16.70 2.81
N LEU A 64 -7.88 15.52 3.00
CA LEU A 64 -8.17 14.35 2.15
C LEU A 64 -9.50 13.67 2.51
N THR A 65 -9.93 13.81 3.77
CA THR A 65 -11.15 13.22 4.34
C THR A 65 -11.76 14.21 5.36
N PRO A 66 -12.98 13.99 5.88
CA PRO A 66 -13.57 14.87 6.91
C PRO A 66 -12.83 14.82 8.26
N HIS A 67 -11.80 13.97 8.38
CA HIS A 67 -11.00 13.82 9.58
C HIS A 67 -9.53 14.12 9.25
N ASP A 68 -8.85 14.73 10.21
CA ASP A 68 -7.43 14.96 10.09
C ASP A 68 -6.67 13.64 10.32
N LEU A 69 -5.78 13.29 9.41
CA LEU A 69 -4.89 12.16 9.57
C LEU A 69 -3.63 12.62 10.29
N ARG A 70 -3.36 12.02 11.46
CA ARG A 70 -2.15 12.29 12.25
C ARG A 70 -1.37 11.01 12.45
N GLU A 71 -0.11 11.03 12.04
CA GLU A 71 0.84 9.96 12.27
C GLU A 71 2.00 10.50 13.13
N PRO A 72 2.11 10.07 14.41
CA PRO A 72 3.09 10.63 15.34
C PRO A 72 4.54 10.31 14.94
N GLN A 73 4.77 9.17 14.28
CA GLN A 73 6.08 8.76 13.80
C GLN A 73 5.94 8.00 12.49
N ILE A 74 6.74 8.38 11.51
CA ILE A 74 6.85 7.68 10.23
C ILE A 74 8.32 7.52 9.88
N GLU A 75 8.77 6.35 9.46
CA GLU A 75 10.12 6.12 8.98
C GLU A 75 10.04 5.44 7.62
N LEU A 76 10.75 5.92 6.63
CA LEU A 76 10.84 5.36 5.30
C LEU A 76 12.31 5.11 5.01
N ASN A 77 12.70 3.83 5.01
CA ASN A 77 14.04 3.40 4.64
C ASN A 77 13.99 2.85 3.22
N LEU A 78 14.71 3.45 2.29
CA LEU A 78 14.78 3.07 0.89
C LEU A 78 16.23 2.75 0.53
N GLN A 79 16.46 1.65 -0.15
CA GLN A 79 17.73 1.22 -0.67
C GLN A 79 17.53 0.77 -2.11
N GLY A 80 18.44 1.16 -2.99
CA GLY A 80 18.33 0.81 -4.39
C GLY A 80 19.50 1.27 -5.24
N SER A 81 19.32 1.18 -6.55
CA SER A 81 20.31 1.59 -7.54
C SER A 81 19.66 2.22 -8.77
N LEU A 82 20.39 3.13 -9.40
CA LEU A 82 20.05 3.78 -10.65
C LEU A 82 21.08 3.33 -11.68
N THR A 83 20.67 2.57 -12.68
CA THR A 83 21.57 2.13 -13.76
C THR A 83 21.36 3.03 -14.98
N GLN A 84 22.44 3.55 -15.55
CA GLN A 84 22.42 4.39 -16.76
C GLN A 84 22.72 3.54 -18.01
N ALA A 85 22.02 3.85 -19.11
CA ALA A 85 22.33 3.34 -20.43
C ALA A 85 23.65 3.93 -20.97
N GLN A 86 24.13 3.39 -22.09
CA GLN A 86 25.32 3.92 -22.77
C GLN A 86 25.20 5.40 -23.16
N ASP A 87 23.97 5.90 -23.31
CA ASP A 87 23.65 7.26 -23.80
C ASP A 87 23.27 8.25 -22.68
N ASN A 88 23.75 8.05 -21.44
CA ASN A 88 23.46 8.91 -20.26
C ASN A 88 21.98 9.04 -19.85
N HIS A 89 21.07 8.25 -20.43
CA HIS A 89 19.70 8.12 -19.95
C HIS A 89 19.64 7.11 -18.80
N VAL A 90 18.83 7.37 -17.78
CA VAL A 90 18.53 6.38 -16.73
C VAL A 90 17.82 5.21 -17.41
N ALA A 91 18.39 4.00 -17.30
CA ALA A 91 17.90 2.77 -17.91
C ALA A 91 17.11 1.89 -16.95
N ALA A 92 17.33 2.03 -15.64
CA ALA A 92 16.52 1.39 -14.62
C ALA A 92 16.70 2.10 -13.27
N VAL A 93 15.63 2.17 -12.47
CA VAL A 93 15.69 2.43 -11.03
C VAL A 93 15.30 1.15 -10.32
N THR A 94 16.22 0.51 -9.62
CA THR A 94 15.93 -0.65 -8.78
C THR A 94 15.78 -0.20 -7.34
N ILE A 95 14.66 -0.48 -6.70
CA ILE A 95 14.47 -0.39 -5.26
C ILE A 95 14.74 -1.78 -4.71
N GLU A 96 15.92 -2.01 -4.16
CA GLU A 96 16.28 -3.30 -3.57
C GLU A 96 15.49 -3.56 -2.29
N ARG A 97 15.24 -2.50 -1.51
CA ARG A 97 14.44 -2.55 -0.29
C ARG A 97 13.82 -1.19 0.02
N GLY A 98 12.55 -1.18 0.37
CA GLY A 98 11.78 -0.05 0.85
C GLY A 98 11.05 -0.50 2.10
N GLN A 99 11.06 0.32 3.15
CA GLN A 99 10.40 0.00 4.40
C GLN A 99 9.79 1.27 4.98
N LEU A 100 8.46 1.36 4.96
CA LEU A 100 7.71 2.32 5.72
C LEU A 100 7.38 1.73 7.10
N LEU A 101 7.72 2.43 8.18
CA LEU A 101 7.32 2.16 9.55
C LEU A 101 6.53 3.36 10.03
N ALA A 102 5.23 3.22 10.11
CA ALA A 102 4.39 4.07 10.94
C ALA A 102 4.09 3.32 12.24
N ASP A 103 3.64 4.02 13.29
CA ASP A 103 3.38 3.46 14.63
C ASP A 103 2.53 2.17 14.58
N LYS A 104 1.69 2.02 13.54
CA LYS A 104 0.72 0.93 13.41
C LYS A 104 0.71 0.23 12.04
N ILE A 105 1.58 0.65 11.13
CA ILE A 105 1.67 0.13 9.76
C ILE A 105 3.13 -0.03 9.39
N GLN A 106 3.56 -1.27 9.15
CA GLN A 106 4.82 -1.56 8.50
C GLN A 106 4.53 -1.94 7.05
N LEU A 107 5.09 -1.23 6.07
CA LEU A 107 5.06 -1.60 4.65
C LEU A 107 6.48 -1.93 4.20
N GLN A 108 6.71 -3.12 3.69
CA GLN A 108 7.97 -3.44 3.01
C GLN A 108 7.75 -3.59 1.52
N PHE A 109 8.63 -3.02 0.71
CA PHE A 109 8.60 -3.12 -0.73
C PHE A 109 9.98 -3.27 -1.36
N SER A 110 10.02 -3.77 -2.57
CA SER A 110 11.21 -3.87 -3.44
C SER A 110 10.69 -3.76 -4.86
N GLY A 111 11.54 -3.53 -5.86
CA GLY A 111 11.04 -3.31 -7.21
C GLY A 111 12.06 -2.83 -8.22
N GLN A 112 11.67 -2.84 -9.48
CA GLN A 112 12.45 -2.24 -10.56
C GLN A 112 11.54 -1.39 -11.43
N ILE A 113 12.00 -0.18 -11.77
CA ILE A 113 11.39 0.77 -12.69
C ILE A 113 12.24 0.77 -13.96
N ASN A 114 11.71 0.21 -15.05
CA ASN A 114 12.34 0.32 -16.37
C ASN A 114 11.73 1.50 -17.13
N PRO A 115 12.48 2.39 -17.79
CA PRO A 115 11.92 3.60 -18.39
C PRO A 115 10.96 3.32 -19.54
N LYS A 116 11.09 2.18 -20.25
CA LYS A 116 10.15 1.75 -21.30
C LYS A 116 10.09 0.23 -21.50
N PRO A 117 8.89 -0.38 -21.48
CA PRO A 117 7.67 0.18 -20.89
C PRO A 117 7.88 0.45 -19.39
N LEU A 118 7.26 1.51 -18.87
CA LEU A 118 7.34 1.85 -17.45
C LEU A 118 6.66 0.76 -16.65
N ALA A 119 7.45 -0.21 -16.20
CA ALA A 119 7.01 -1.29 -15.35
C ALA A 119 7.58 -1.09 -13.95
N LEU A 120 6.73 -1.03 -12.93
CA LEU A 120 7.12 -1.07 -11.52
C LEU A 120 6.57 -2.36 -10.92
N THR A 121 7.47 -3.28 -10.60
CA THR A 121 7.19 -4.45 -9.77
C THR A 121 7.40 -4.08 -8.32
N GLY A 122 6.60 -4.65 -7.41
CA GLY A 122 6.99 -4.65 -6.02
C GLY A 122 6.14 -5.49 -5.10
N GLN A 123 6.78 -5.91 -4.02
CA GLN A 123 6.13 -6.66 -2.96
C GLN A 123 5.61 -5.67 -1.92
N LEU A 124 4.51 -5.97 -1.24
CA LEU A 124 3.94 -5.16 -0.18
C LEU A 124 3.63 -6.10 0.97
N GLN A 125 4.32 -5.97 2.10
CA GLN A 125 3.92 -6.68 3.32
C GLN A 125 3.37 -5.69 4.34
N LEU A 126 2.15 -5.90 4.81
CA LEU A 126 1.49 -5.19 5.90
C LEU A 126 1.24 -6.16 7.06
N LYS A 127 1.73 -5.85 8.25
CA LYS A 127 1.36 -6.57 9.49
C LYS A 127 0.73 -5.60 10.48
N THR A 128 -0.47 -5.89 10.97
CA THR A 128 -1.17 -5.01 11.90
C THR A 128 -2.08 -5.78 12.87
N ASP A 129 -2.34 -5.17 14.01
CA ASP A 129 -3.30 -5.65 15.00
C ASP A 129 -4.66 -4.99 14.73
N LEU A 130 -5.68 -5.80 14.48
CA LEU A 130 -7.01 -5.33 14.10
C LEU A 130 -7.69 -4.50 15.18
N SER A 131 -7.34 -4.70 16.46
CA SER A 131 -7.84 -3.85 17.55
C SER A 131 -7.41 -2.39 17.39
N ARG A 132 -6.26 -2.15 16.76
CA ARG A 132 -5.73 -0.82 16.45
C ARG A 132 -6.34 -0.25 15.18
N VAL A 133 -6.57 -1.08 14.16
CA VAL A 133 -7.22 -0.70 12.90
C VAL A 133 -8.62 -0.14 13.14
N ASN A 134 -9.31 -0.70 14.14
CA ASN A 134 -10.63 -0.26 14.57
C ASN A 134 -10.72 1.24 14.89
N THR A 135 -9.65 1.81 15.47
CA THR A 135 -9.55 3.25 15.79
C THR A 135 -9.44 4.10 14.52
N TYR A 136 -8.84 3.57 13.44
CA TYR A 136 -8.76 4.27 12.15
C TYR A 136 -10.02 4.11 11.33
N LEU A 137 -10.58 2.89 11.24
CA LEU A 137 -11.83 2.66 10.53
C LEU A 137 -12.98 3.48 11.12
N ALA A 138 -13.00 3.68 12.44
CA ALA A 138 -13.96 4.56 13.12
C ALA A 138 -13.88 6.04 12.65
N GLN A 139 -12.79 6.46 12.01
CA GLN A 139 -12.65 7.78 11.40
C GLN A 139 -13.26 7.84 9.99
N PHE A 140 -13.62 6.72 9.38
CA PHE A 140 -14.16 6.70 8.01
C PHE A 140 -15.58 6.16 7.94
N ILE A 141 -15.94 5.28 8.88
CA ILE A 141 -17.25 4.63 8.97
C ILE A 141 -17.68 4.58 10.44
N ASP A 142 -18.95 4.86 10.72
CA ASP A 142 -19.52 4.65 12.05
C ASP A 142 -19.60 3.14 12.31
N LEU A 143 -18.67 2.64 13.12
CA LEU A 143 -18.60 1.24 13.51
C LEU A 143 -19.57 0.89 14.65
N GLY A 144 -20.23 1.87 15.27
CA GLY A 144 -21.08 1.66 16.44
C GLY A 144 -20.36 0.89 17.56
N GLN A 145 -20.94 -0.24 17.97
CA GLN A 145 -20.35 -1.14 18.98
C GLN A 145 -19.46 -2.23 18.36
N VAL A 146 -19.27 -2.24 17.04
CA VAL A 146 -18.47 -3.27 16.39
C VAL A 146 -17.02 -3.16 16.84
N ARG A 147 -16.43 -4.29 17.23
CA ARG A 147 -15.02 -4.39 17.57
C ARG A 147 -14.34 -5.50 16.81
N PHE A 148 -13.20 -5.18 16.18
CA PHE A 148 -12.31 -6.15 15.55
C PHE A 148 -11.13 -6.42 16.49
N ALA A 149 -10.75 -7.68 16.63
CA ALA A 149 -9.49 -8.11 17.23
C ALA A 149 -8.87 -9.22 16.36
N GLY A 150 -7.57 -9.44 16.52
CA GLY A 150 -6.80 -10.42 15.74
C GLY A 150 -5.57 -9.81 15.09
N GLN A 151 -4.79 -10.65 14.44
CA GLN A 151 -3.60 -10.24 13.68
C GLN A 151 -3.90 -10.31 12.20
N LEU A 152 -3.58 -9.25 11.46
CA LEU A 152 -3.74 -9.19 10.02
C LEU A 152 -2.35 -9.10 9.37
N LEU A 153 -2.10 -10.01 8.43
CA LEU A 153 -0.93 -10.03 7.56
C LEU A 153 -1.42 -9.94 6.12
N CYS A 154 -1.09 -8.86 5.42
CA CYS A 154 -1.27 -8.76 3.97
C CYS A 154 0.09 -8.85 3.29
N GLN A 155 0.20 -9.66 2.24
CA GLN A 155 1.34 -9.75 1.35
C GLN A 155 0.84 -9.58 -0.07
N ALA A 156 1.35 -8.62 -0.83
CA ALA A 156 0.93 -8.42 -2.21
C ALA A 156 2.10 -8.21 -3.15
N ASP A 157 2.14 -8.97 -4.24
CA ASP A 157 2.98 -8.68 -5.40
C ASP A 157 2.18 -7.82 -6.37
N ILE A 158 2.72 -6.65 -6.71
CA ILE A 158 2.09 -5.68 -7.59
C ILE A 158 3.02 -5.44 -8.77
N THR A 159 2.51 -5.56 -9.99
CA THR A 159 3.22 -5.16 -11.21
C THR A 159 2.38 -4.14 -11.93
N THR A 160 2.86 -2.91 -12.00
CA THR A 160 2.28 -1.89 -12.87
C THR A 160 3.03 -1.88 -14.18
N GLN A 161 2.32 -1.85 -15.31
CA GLN A 161 2.86 -1.62 -16.63
C GLN A 161 1.89 -0.74 -17.42
N ASP A 162 2.36 0.41 -17.90
CA ASP A 162 1.55 1.42 -18.59
C ASP A 162 0.34 1.85 -17.73
N ARG A 163 -0.87 1.41 -18.09
CA ARG A 163 -2.12 1.72 -17.36
C ARG A 163 -2.73 0.50 -16.68
N GLN A 164 -2.03 -0.62 -16.67
CA GLN A 164 -2.48 -1.85 -16.05
C GLN A 164 -1.67 -2.12 -14.80
N LEU A 165 -2.36 -2.39 -13.70
CA LEU A 165 -1.79 -2.86 -12.45
C LEU A 165 -2.25 -4.31 -12.29
N ASN A 166 -1.32 -5.25 -12.35
CA ASN A 166 -1.57 -6.65 -11.98
C ASN A 166 -1.21 -6.81 -10.51
N PHE A 167 -1.99 -7.57 -9.78
CA PHE A 167 -1.74 -7.83 -8.37
C PHE A 167 -2.03 -9.28 -8.02
N GLN A 168 -1.21 -9.83 -7.13
CA GLN A 168 -1.48 -11.04 -6.38
C GLN A 168 -1.33 -10.69 -4.90
N ALA A 169 -2.40 -10.78 -4.13
CA ALA A 169 -2.43 -10.41 -2.72
C ALA A 169 -2.97 -11.56 -1.87
N ASP A 170 -2.25 -11.91 -0.83
CA ASP A 170 -2.66 -12.81 0.24
C ASP A 170 -2.90 -12.00 1.51
N LEU A 171 -4.09 -12.12 2.06
CA LEU A 171 -4.49 -11.51 3.31
C LEU A 171 -4.82 -12.64 4.30
N THR A 172 -4.03 -12.76 5.35
CA THR A 172 -4.26 -13.69 6.45
C THR A 172 -4.73 -12.91 7.67
N ALA A 173 -5.81 -13.36 8.30
CA ALA A 173 -6.26 -12.89 9.59
C ALA A 173 -6.28 -14.07 10.58
N ASP A 174 -5.51 -13.97 11.64
CA ASP A 174 -5.44 -14.97 12.72
C ASP A 174 -6.17 -14.45 13.96
N ASP A 175 -6.90 -15.35 14.61
CA ASP A 175 -7.73 -15.08 15.79
C ASP A 175 -8.67 -13.89 15.57
N LEU A 176 -9.31 -13.84 14.39
CA LEU A 176 -10.23 -12.78 14.03
C LEU A 176 -11.48 -12.87 14.91
N VAL A 177 -11.71 -11.83 15.69
CA VAL A 177 -12.93 -11.66 16.47
C VAL A 177 -13.65 -10.40 16.00
N ILE A 178 -14.89 -10.56 15.55
CA ILE A 178 -15.81 -9.45 15.27
C ILE A 178 -16.95 -9.50 16.27
N SER A 179 -16.93 -8.58 17.22
CA SER A 179 -17.95 -8.48 18.27
C SER A 179 -18.83 -7.24 18.09
N GLY A 180 -20.00 -7.21 18.74
CA GLY A 180 -20.92 -6.07 18.67
C GLY A 180 -21.82 -6.04 17.43
N LEU A 181 -21.92 -7.16 16.72
CA LEU A 181 -22.95 -7.40 15.71
C LEU A 181 -24.27 -7.73 16.40
N ALA A 182 -25.40 -7.54 15.72
CA ALA A 182 -26.74 -7.93 16.23
C ALA A 182 -26.94 -9.47 16.34
N SER A 183 -25.86 -10.23 16.17
CA SER A 183 -25.74 -11.69 16.06
C SER A 183 -24.55 -12.12 16.93
N PRO A 184 -24.42 -13.41 17.34
CA PRO A 184 -23.23 -13.89 18.05
C PRO A 184 -21.94 -13.40 17.40
N ASP A 185 -20.97 -13.08 18.24
CA ASP A 185 -19.63 -12.67 17.83
C ASP A 185 -19.07 -13.64 16.80
N LEU A 186 -18.55 -13.09 15.70
CA LEU A 186 -17.86 -13.88 14.71
C LEU A 186 -16.47 -14.21 15.27
N HIS A 187 -16.17 -15.49 15.37
CA HIS A 187 -14.85 -15.99 15.76
C HIS A 187 -14.32 -16.87 14.65
N GLU A 188 -13.28 -16.40 13.96
CA GLU A 188 -12.57 -17.15 12.94
C GLU A 188 -11.12 -17.32 13.39
N PRO A 189 -10.69 -18.56 13.75
CA PRO A 189 -9.32 -18.81 14.19
C PRO A 189 -8.30 -18.47 13.10
N HIS A 190 -8.67 -18.77 11.85
CA HIS A 190 -7.87 -18.49 10.68
C HIS A 190 -8.75 -18.13 9.49
N LEU A 191 -8.47 -17.00 8.88
CA LEU A 191 -9.08 -16.54 7.65
C LEU A 191 -7.98 -16.19 6.66
N GLN A 192 -8.07 -16.73 5.44
CA GLN A 192 -7.17 -16.39 4.35
C GLN A 192 -7.99 -15.89 3.15
N LEU A 193 -7.63 -14.73 2.62
CA LEU A 193 -8.16 -14.18 1.39
C LEU A 193 -7.01 -14.03 0.38
N THR A 194 -7.05 -14.83 -0.68
CA THR A 194 -6.13 -14.71 -1.83
C THR A 194 -6.85 -13.98 -2.96
N LEU A 195 -6.21 -12.98 -3.56
CA LEU A 195 -6.71 -12.17 -4.67
C LEU A 195 -5.67 -12.14 -5.79
N ASP A 196 -6.01 -12.62 -6.97
CA ASP A 196 -5.24 -12.41 -8.22
C ASP A 196 -6.11 -11.66 -9.21
N GLY A 197 -5.60 -10.53 -9.69
CA GLY A 197 -6.37 -9.65 -10.55
C GLY A 197 -5.56 -8.61 -11.28
N SER A 198 -6.30 -7.77 -11.99
CA SER A 198 -5.75 -6.57 -12.61
C SER A 198 -6.70 -5.40 -12.54
N LEU A 199 -6.13 -4.21 -12.42
CA LEU A 199 -6.81 -2.93 -12.50
C LEU A 199 -6.30 -2.19 -13.74
N THR A 200 -7.20 -1.86 -14.66
CA THR A 200 -6.88 -1.08 -15.86
C THR A 200 -7.38 0.34 -15.67
N ARG A 201 -6.57 1.33 -16.05
CA ARG A 201 -6.92 2.76 -16.01
C ARG A 201 -7.12 3.34 -17.41
N THR A 202 -7.98 4.34 -17.49
CA THR A 202 -8.20 5.18 -18.67
C THR A 202 -7.05 6.18 -18.87
N GLU A 203 -7.08 6.91 -19.98
CA GLU A 203 -6.17 8.03 -20.28
C GLU A 203 -6.14 9.10 -19.18
N ASN A 204 -7.26 9.30 -18.50
CA ASN A 204 -7.42 10.32 -17.46
C ASN A 204 -7.19 9.75 -16.06
N ASN A 205 -6.47 8.63 -15.93
CA ASN A 205 -6.20 7.92 -14.68
C ASN A 205 -7.45 7.42 -13.91
N GLN A 206 -8.63 7.40 -14.53
CA GLN A 206 -9.82 6.80 -13.93
C GLN A 206 -9.76 5.28 -14.06
N ILE A 207 -10.29 4.53 -13.08
CA ILE A 207 -10.42 3.07 -13.16
C ILE A 207 -11.35 2.76 -14.35
N ALA A 208 -10.86 1.97 -15.30
CA ALA A 208 -11.59 1.50 -16.47
C ALA A 208 -12.19 0.11 -16.22
N ALA A 209 -11.46 -0.77 -15.55
CA ALA A 209 -11.91 -2.10 -15.17
C ALA A 209 -11.11 -2.59 -13.97
N LEU A 210 -11.77 -3.35 -13.09
CA LEU A 210 -11.14 -4.17 -12.06
C LEU A 210 -11.51 -5.63 -12.32
N SER A 211 -10.54 -6.45 -12.68
CA SER A 211 -10.73 -7.87 -12.94
C SER A 211 -10.10 -8.72 -11.84
N PHE A 212 -10.80 -9.77 -11.45
CA PHE A 212 -10.33 -10.81 -10.55
C PHE A 212 -10.28 -12.10 -11.36
N LYS A 213 -9.08 -12.57 -11.66
CA LYS A 213 -8.89 -13.91 -12.23
C LYS A 213 -9.34 -14.95 -11.22
N GLN A 214 -8.98 -14.73 -9.97
CA GLN A 214 -9.36 -15.56 -8.86
C GLN A 214 -9.34 -14.74 -7.59
N ALA A 215 -10.37 -14.91 -6.79
CA ALA A 215 -10.41 -14.49 -5.42
C ALA A 215 -10.95 -15.64 -4.58
N GLN A 216 -10.28 -15.93 -3.50
CA GLN A 216 -10.57 -17.10 -2.67
C GLN A 216 -10.56 -16.68 -1.21
N LEU A 217 -11.72 -16.81 -0.57
CA LEU A 217 -11.84 -16.73 0.88
C LEU A 217 -11.84 -18.16 1.44
N LEU A 218 -10.89 -18.44 2.31
CA LEU A 218 -10.77 -19.65 3.10
C LEU A 218 -10.98 -19.29 4.56
N THR A 219 -11.84 -20.06 5.21
CA THR A 219 -12.03 -20.10 6.66
C THR A 219 -11.94 -21.57 7.08
N ASP A 220 -11.91 -21.85 8.37
CA ASP A 220 -11.91 -23.23 8.87
C ASP A 220 -13.13 -24.06 8.44
N ARG A 221 -14.21 -23.39 8.00
CA ARG A 221 -15.52 -24.00 7.72
C ARG A 221 -16.00 -23.85 6.28
N THR A 222 -15.51 -22.82 5.59
CA THR A 222 -16.05 -22.39 4.30
C THR A 222 -14.93 -21.96 3.36
N GLN A 223 -15.05 -22.40 2.12
CA GLN A 223 -14.28 -21.90 0.99
C GLN A 223 -15.24 -21.20 0.01
N LEU A 224 -15.01 -19.90 -0.21
CA LEU A 224 -15.66 -19.15 -1.29
C LEU A 224 -14.61 -18.87 -2.35
N GLN A 225 -14.90 -19.23 -3.60
CA GLN A 225 -14.08 -18.84 -4.74
C GLN A 225 -14.93 -18.01 -5.69
N PHE A 226 -14.40 -16.88 -6.13
CA PHE A 226 -15.04 -16.03 -7.11
C PHE A 226 -14.05 -15.54 -8.16
N SER A 227 -14.55 -15.37 -9.37
CA SER A 227 -13.84 -14.70 -10.45
C SER A 227 -14.81 -13.78 -11.17
N GLY A 228 -14.30 -12.68 -11.73
CA GLY A 228 -15.18 -11.71 -12.34
C GLY A 228 -14.51 -10.39 -12.70
N GLN A 229 -15.31 -9.49 -13.26
CA GLN A 229 -14.89 -8.16 -13.64
C GLN A 229 -15.94 -7.15 -13.14
N ILE A 230 -15.42 -6.05 -12.59
CA ILE A 230 -16.18 -4.87 -12.20
C ILE A 230 -15.84 -3.77 -13.20
N ASP A 231 -16.79 -3.45 -14.06
CA ASP A 231 -16.72 -2.27 -14.92
C ASP A 231 -17.41 -1.12 -14.19
N PRO A 232 -16.74 0.02 -13.98
CA PRO A 232 -17.30 1.12 -13.20
C PRO A 232 -18.41 1.87 -13.94
N LYS A 233 -18.54 1.75 -15.27
CA LYS A 233 -19.62 2.40 -16.06
C LYS A 233 -20.04 1.61 -17.32
N PRO A 234 -21.33 1.22 -17.42
CA PRO A 234 -22.28 1.10 -16.31
C PRO A 234 -21.70 0.18 -15.23
N LEU A 235 -22.04 0.39 -13.94
CA LEU A 235 -21.56 -0.47 -12.85
C LEU A 235 -22.07 -1.90 -13.10
N ALA A 236 -21.26 -2.70 -13.76
CA ALA A 236 -21.60 -4.05 -14.18
C ALA A 236 -20.62 -4.99 -13.49
N VAL A 237 -21.17 -5.80 -12.58
CA VAL A 237 -20.43 -6.89 -11.96
C VAL A 237 -20.78 -8.15 -12.71
N THR A 238 -19.81 -8.74 -13.40
CA THR A 238 -19.96 -10.05 -14.02
C THR A 238 -19.02 -11.03 -13.35
N GLY A 239 -19.50 -12.22 -13.00
CA GLY A 239 -18.66 -13.18 -12.30
C GLY A 239 -19.30 -14.53 -12.05
N ARG A 240 -18.50 -15.45 -11.54
CA ARG A 240 -18.93 -16.78 -11.06
C ARG A 240 -18.47 -16.91 -9.62
N ALA A 241 -19.37 -17.38 -8.77
CA ALA A 241 -19.04 -17.73 -7.39
C ALA A 241 -19.29 -19.23 -7.20
N GLN A 242 -18.33 -19.91 -6.59
CA GLN A 242 -18.45 -21.28 -6.12
C GLN A 242 -18.32 -21.27 -4.60
N ILE A 243 -19.29 -21.89 -3.93
CA ILE A 243 -19.34 -22.01 -2.47
C ILE A 243 -19.18 -23.47 -2.12
N THR A 244 -18.16 -23.79 -1.34
CA THR A 244 -17.97 -25.12 -0.75
C THR A 244 -17.97 -24.95 0.76
N ALA A 245 -18.98 -25.50 1.42
CA ALA A 245 -19.09 -25.52 2.88
C ALA A 245 -18.97 -26.96 3.39
N ASP A 246 -18.16 -27.18 4.41
CA ASP A 246 -18.13 -28.47 5.11
C ASP A 246 -19.28 -28.52 6.11
N LEU A 247 -20.40 -29.11 5.69
CA LEU A 247 -21.60 -29.25 6.50
C LEU A 247 -21.44 -30.27 7.65
N ALA A 248 -20.35 -31.03 7.71
CA ALA A 248 -20.16 -32.06 8.73
C ALA A 248 -19.74 -31.52 10.12
N ARG A 249 -19.52 -30.20 10.25
CA ARG A 249 -19.06 -29.53 11.48
C ARG A 249 -19.95 -28.36 11.96
N LEU A 250 -21.15 -28.18 11.37
CA LEU A 250 -22.19 -27.27 11.86
C LEU A 250 -23.06 -27.95 12.93
#